data_AF-A0A0L7KZK6-F1
#
_entry.id   AF-A0A0L7KZK6-F1
#
_cell.length_a   1.000
_cell.length_b   1.000
_cell.length_c   1.000
_cell.angle_alpha   90.00
_cell.angle_beta   90.00
_cell.angle_gamma   90.00
#
_symmetry.space_group_name_H-M   'P 1'
#
loop_
_entity.id
_entity.type
_entity.pdbx_description
1 polymer ?
#
loop_
_entity_poly.entity_id
_entity_poly.type
_entity_poly.pdbx_seq_one_letter_code
_entity_poly.pdbx_strand_id
1 'polypeptide(L)'
;VEAAQRAFHRNSEWRLMDASQRGNILRKFADLLERDSEYLAQLESYNNGLLVSTAAQLGSRLGHTARYVASLADKIQGDTIPLDGEVFTYTLKQPVGVCGLILPWNVPILMFLNKVCTALAAGKYSELAL
;
A
#
# COMPACT_ATOMS: atom_id res chain seq x y z
N VAL A 1 4.08 8.71 15.30
CA VAL A 1 2.68 8.34 15.61
C VAL A 1 1.70 9.51 15.38
N GLU A 2 1.97 10.70 15.90
CA GLU A 2 1.03 11.85 15.85
C GLU A 2 0.66 12.30 14.43
N ALA A 3 1.61 12.30 13.49
CA ALA A 3 1.32 12.61 12.08
C ALA A 3 0.37 11.60 11.44
N ALA A 4 0.59 10.30 11.69
CA ALA A 4 -0.28 9.22 11.20
C ALA A 4 -1.68 9.30 11.81
N GLN A 5 -1.79 9.64 13.10
CA GLN A 5 -3.08 9.84 13.76
C GLN A 5 -3.86 11.03 13.18
N ARG A 6 -3.19 12.17 12.97
CA ARG A 6 -3.82 13.36 12.33
C ARG A 6 -4.35 13.02 10.94
N ALA A 7 -3.57 12.30 10.15
CA ALA A 7 -3.95 11.96 8.80
C ALA A 7 -5.00 10.84 8.72
N PHE A 8 -5.22 10.06 9.79
CA PHE A 8 -6.34 9.12 9.92
C PHE A 8 -7.59 9.69 10.64
N HIS A 9 -7.52 10.93 11.10
CA HIS A 9 -8.63 11.59 11.79
C HIS A 9 -9.91 11.56 10.93
N ARG A 10 -11.11 11.52 11.56
CA ARG A 10 -12.40 11.34 10.85
C ARG A 10 -12.61 12.31 9.69
N ASN A 11 -12.13 13.55 9.83
CA ASN A 11 -12.30 14.62 8.86
C ASN A 11 -11.02 14.93 8.06
N SER A 12 -10.05 14.00 8.04
CA SER A 12 -8.85 14.18 7.25
C SER A 12 -9.13 13.99 5.76
N GLU A 13 -8.35 14.66 4.92
CA GLU A 13 -8.45 14.53 3.47
C GLU A 13 -8.35 13.06 3.03
N TRP A 14 -7.42 12.29 3.60
CA TRP A 14 -7.23 10.88 3.25
C TRP A 14 -8.42 9.99 3.59
N ARG A 15 -9.12 10.27 4.70
CA ARG A 15 -10.26 9.46 5.14
C ARG A 15 -11.54 9.79 4.39
N LEU A 16 -11.68 11.04 3.93
CA LEU A 16 -12.78 11.50 3.09
C LEU A 16 -12.55 11.23 1.59
N MET A 17 -11.30 10.95 1.20
CA MET A 17 -10.93 10.65 -0.17
C MET A 17 -11.60 9.37 -0.69
N ASP A 18 -12.06 9.41 -1.94
CA ASP A 18 -12.65 8.24 -2.58
C ASP A 18 -11.64 7.11 -2.75
N ALA A 19 -12.11 5.86 -2.72
CA ALA A 19 -11.27 4.70 -2.94
C ALA A 19 -10.54 4.72 -4.29
N SER A 20 -11.22 5.21 -5.33
CA SER A 20 -10.65 5.39 -6.67
C SER A 20 -9.54 6.44 -6.70
N GLN A 21 -9.69 7.54 -5.95
CA GLN A 21 -8.69 8.60 -5.83
C GLN A 21 -7.44 8.10 -5.10
N ARG A 22 -7.60 7.33 -4.02
CA ARG A 22 -6.46 6.66 -3.36
C ARG A 22 -5.72 5.73 -4.33
N GLY A 23 -6.46 4.95 -5.11
CA GLY A 23 -5.89 4.12 -6.17
C GLY A 23 -5.13 4.94 -7.22
N ASN A 24 -5.63 6.11 -7.62
CA ASN A 24 -4.95 7.00 -8.56
C ASN A 24 -3.62 7.54 -8.01
N ILE A 25 -3.55 7.88 -6.72
CA ILE A 25 -2.30 8.31 -6.07
C ILE A 25 -1.26 7.19 -6.12
N LEU A 26 -1.66 5.95 -5.78
CA LEU A 26 -0.77 4.80 -5.84
C LEU A 26 -0.36 4.43 -7.29
N ARG A 27 -1.21 4.67 -8.28
CA ARG A 27 -0.83 4.52 -9.70
C ARG A 27 0.21 5.55 -10.13
N LYS A 28 0.05 6.82 -9.75
CA LYS A 28 1.08 7.84 -9.99
C LYS A 28 2.40 7.48 -9.30
N PHE A 29 2.33 6.93 -8.09
CA PHE A 29 3.53 6.43 -7.41
C PHE A 29 4.18 5.28 -8.17
N ALA A 30 3.40 4.36 -8.75
CA ALA A 30 3.93 3.31 -9.61
C ALA A 30 4.65 3.85 -10.85
N ASP A 31 4.13 4.92 -11.46
CA ASP A 31 4.79 5.55 -12.62
C ASP A 31 6.15 6.17 -12.22
N LEU A 32 6.25 6.74 -11.02
CA LEU A 32 7.52 7.23 -10.48
C LEU A 32 8.52 6.10 -10.20
N LEU A 33 8.04 4.96 -9.69
CA LEU A 33 8.88 3.78 -9.46
C LEU A 33 9.45 3.22 -10.77
N GLU A 34 8.67 3.26 -11.85
CA GLU A 34 9.16 2.81 -13.17
C GLU A 34 10.18 3.76 -13.76
N ARG A 35 9.91 5.07 -13.67
CA ARG A 35 10.86 6.10 -14.09
C ARG A 35 12.23 5.91 -13.43
N ASP A 36 12.23 5.63 -12.13
CA ASP A 36 13.45 5.52 -11.31
C ASP A 36 13.89 4.07 -11.08
N SER A 37 13.35 3.10 -11.83
CA SER A 37 13.52 1.66 -11.56
C SER A 37 14.99 1.20 -11.61
N GLU A 38 15.78 1.77 -12.52
CA GLU A 38 17.22 1.47 -12.63
C GLU A 38 17.99 2.01 -11.42
N TYR A 39 17.70 3.25 -11.00
CA TYR A 39 18.31 3.85 -9.82
C TYR A 39 17.96 3.06 -8.55
N LEU A 40 16.69 2.69 -8.39
CA LEU A 40 16.22 1.91 -7.25
C LEU A 40 16.86 0.51 -7.22
N ALA A 41 17.05 -0.13 -8.38
CA ALA A 41 17.74 -1.41 -8.48
C ALA A 41 19.20 -1.32 -8.04
N GLN A 42 19.92 -0.27 -8.47
CA GLN A 42 21.30 -0.04 -8.03
C GLN A 42 21.35 0.20 -6.53
N LEU A 43 20.44 1.02 -5.99
CA LEU A 43 20.36 1.30 -4.56
C LEU A 43 20.10 0.04 -3.74
N GLU A 44 19.20 -0.84 -4.18
CA GLU A 44 18.92 -2.13 -3.52
C GLU A 44 20.16 -3.03 -3.49
N SER A 45 20.90 -3.09 -4.60
CA SER A 45 22.16 -3.83 -4.69
C SER A 45 23.21 -3.27 -3.73
N TYR A 46 23.36 -1.95 -3.65
CA TYR A 46 24.29 -1.30 -2.71
C TYR A 46 23.90 -1.50 -1.25
N ASN A 47 22.61 -1.45 -0.92
CA ASN A 47 22.16 -1.47 0.47
C ASN A 47 22.19 -2.87 1.10
N ASN A 48 21.87 -3.89 0.32
CA ASN A 48 21.62 -5.25 0.82
C ASN A 48 22.56 -6.31 0.19
N GLY A 49 23.37 -5.92 -0.79
CA GLY A 49 24.36 -6.81 -1.41
C GLY A 49 23.76 -7.83 -2.39
N LEU A 50 22.52 -7.62 -2.86
CA LEU A 50 21.96 -8.41 -3.96
C LEU A 50 22.83 -8.24 -5.21
N LEU A 51 22.98 -9.32 -5.98
CA LEU A 51 23.60 -9.25 -7.30
C LEU A 51 22.87 -8.20 -8.16
N VAL A 52 23.62 -7.36 -8.87
CA VAL A 52 23.08 -6.30 -9.73
C VAL A 52 22.06 -6.84 -10.73
N SER A 53 22.31 -8.04 -11.30
CA SER A 53 21.38 -8.70 -12.21
C SER A 53 20.04 -9.06 -11.54
N THR A 54 20.08 -9.56 -10.30
CA THR A 54 18.88 -9.85 -9.51
C THR A 54 18.16 -8.57 -9.10
N ALA A 55 18.90 -7.55 -8.68
CA ALA A 55 18.33 -6.26 -8.30
C ALA A 55 17.64 -5.57 -9.50
N ALA A 56 18.23 -5.64 -10.71
CA ALA A 56 17.60 -5.14 -11.93
C ALA A 56 16.30 -5.88 -12.28
N GLN A 57 16.26 -7.21 -12.11
CA GLN A 57 15.04 -8.00 -12.30
C GLN A 57 13.95 -7.64 -11.28
N LEU A 58 14.31 -7.33 -10.04
CA LEU A 58 13.37 -6.86 -9.03
C LEU A 58 12.89 -5.44 -9.35
N GLY A 59 13.80 -4.55 -9.72
CA GLY A 59 13.53 -3.16 -10.12
C GLY A 59 12.47 -3.05 -11.20
N SER A 60 12.57 -3.88 -12.25
CA SER A 60 11.59 -3.90 -13.35
C SER A 60 10.19 -4.35 -12.94
N ARG A 61 10.05 -5.01 -11.78
CA ARG A 61 8.75 -5.48 -11.25
C ARG A 61 8.13 -4.53 -10.23
N LEU A 62 8.86 -3.52 -9.77
CA LEU A 62 8.39 -2.59 -8.73
C LEU A 62 7.14 -1.82 -9.17
N GLY A 63 7.17 -1.25 -10.37
CA GLY A 63 6.04 -0.54 -10.97
C GLY A 63 4.79 -1.41 -11.07
N HIS A 64 4.95 -2.61 -11.65
CA HIS A 64 3.85 -3.59 -11.75
C HIS A 64 3.26 -3.94 -10.37
N THR A 65 4.11 -4.15 -9.37
CA THR A 65 3.68 -4.49 -8.00
C THR A 65 2.87 -3.35 -7.37
N ALA A 66 3.36 -2.10 -7.50
CA ALA A 66 2.65 -0.93 -7.01
C ALA A 66 1.31 -0.72 -7.74
N ARG A 67 1.25 -0.93 -9.07
CA ARG A 67 -0.01 -0.85 -9.82
C ARG A 67 -1.01 -1.92 -9.42
N TYR A 68 -0.55 -3.14 -9.19
CA TYR A 68 -1.41 -4.21 -8.69
C TYR A 68 -2.04 -3.82 -7.35
N VAL A 69 -1.24 -3.36 -6.40
CA VAL A 69 -1.74 -2.89 -5.09
C VAL A 69 -2.68 -1.69 -5.24
N ALA A 70 -2.37 -0.74 -6.12
CA ALA A 70 -3.23 0.40 -6.41
C ALA A 70 -4.60 -0.02 -6.96
N SER A 71 -4.65 -1.11 -7.73
CA SER A 71 -5.89 -1.67 -8.25
C SER A 71 -6.75 -2.29 -7.16
N LEU A 72 -6.21 -2.66 -6.01
CA LEU A 72 -7.00 -3.25 -4.92
C LEU A 72 -7.75 -2.20 -4.10
N ALA A 73 -7.38 -0.92 -4.20
CA ALA A 73 -7.94 0.15 -3.37
C ALA A 73 -9.47 0.28 -3.46
N ASP A 74 -10.05 0.05 -4.65
CA ASP A 74 -11.49 0.13 -4.93
C ASP A 74 -12.21 -1.22 -4.86
N LYS A 75 -11.50 -2.31 -4.54
CA LYS A 75 -12.03 -3.68 -4.51
C LYS A 75 -12.30 -4.18 -3.10
N ILE A 76 -12.16 -3.31 -2.10
CA ILE A 76 -12.44 -3.64 -0.71
C ILE A 76 -13.95 -3.53 -0.50
N GLN A 77 -14.62 -4.67 -0.65
CA GLN A 77 -16.08 -4.79 -0.54
C GLN A 77 -16.46 -5.59 0.69
N GLY A 78 -17.56 -5.19 1.32
CA GLY A 78 -18.26 -6.01 2.31
C GLY A 78 -19.24 -6.97 1.65
N ASP A 79 -19.98 -7.69 2.48
CA ASP A 79 -20.91 -8.74 2.06
C ASP A 79 -22.31 -8.42 2.59
N THR A 80 -23.34 -8.80 1.85
CA THR A 80 -24.73 -8.77 2.32
C THR A 80 -25.13 -10.20 2.68
N ILE A 81 -25.61 -10.42 3.90
CA ILE A 81 -25.84 -11.77 4.45
C ILE A 81 -27.35 -12.01 4.55
N PRO A 82 -27.90 -13.03 3.88
CA PRO A 82 -29.30 -13.40 4.03
C PRO A 82 -29.50 -14.13 5.36
N LEU A 83 -30.12 -13.46 6.32
CA LEU A 83 -30.52 -14.03 7.61
C LEU A 83 -32.02 -14.28 7.63
N ASP A 84 -32.45 -15.26 8.43
CA ASP A 84 -33.88 -15.51 8.65
C ASP A 84 -34.52 -14.34 9.43
N GLY A 85 -35.75 -13.99 9.06
CA GLY A 85 -36.51 -12.87 9.64
C GLY A 85 -36.43 -11.57 8.84
N GLU A 86 -37.16 -10.54 9.27
CA GLU A 86 -37.17 -9.22 8.61
C GLU A 86 -35.97 -8.36 9.05
N VAL A 87 -34.75 -8.83 8.75
CA VAL A 87 -33.50 -8.15 9.10
C VAL A 87 -32.60 -7.95 7.89
N PHE A 88 -32.09 -6.73 7.71
CA PHE A 88 -31.08 -6.42 6.69
C PHE A 88 -29.68 -6.46 7.31
N THR A 89 -28.87 -7.45 6.92
CA THR A 89 -27.53 -7.67 7.47
C THR A 89 -26.45 -7.44 6.40
N TYR A 90 -25.46 -6.61 6.73
CA TYR A 90 -24.32 -6.35 5.86
C TYR A 90 -23.03 -6.18 6.66
N THR A 91 -21.88 -6.43 6.03
CA THR A 91 -20.55 -6.22 6.62
C THR A 91 -19.86 -5.02 5.99
N LEU A 92 -19.04 -4.31 6.76
CA LEU A 92 -18.18 -3.23 6.26
C LEU A 92 -16.72 -3.55 6.60
N LYS A 93 -15.86 -3.54 5.58
CA LYS A 93 -14.41 -3.69 5.76
C LYS A 93 -13.77 -2.32 5.98
N GLN A 94 -13.71 -1.90 7.25
CA GLN A 94 -13.18 -0.60 7.63
C GLN A 94 -11.66 -0.65 7.92
N PRO A 95 -10.91 0.43 7.64
CA PRO A 95 -9.52 0.52 8.02
C PRO A 95 -9.37 0.48 9.55
N VAL A 96 -8.44 -0.34 10.03
CA VAL A 96 -8.16 -0.54 11.46
C VAL A 96 -7.62 0.73 12.13
N GLY A 97 -6.88 1.57 11.39
CA GLY A 97 -6.28 2.80 11.88
C GLY A 97 -4.80 2.93 11.57
N VAL A 98 -4.04 3.42 12.55
CA VAL A 98 -2.59 3.52 12.47
C VAL A 98 -1.96 2.13 12.62
N CYS A 99 -1.04 1.78 11.73
CA CYS A 99 -0.33 0.50 11.73
C CYS A 99 1.18 0.74 11.85
N GLY A 100 1.84 0.05 12.79
CA GLY A 100 3.29 -0.05 12.81
C GLY A 100 3.74 -1.16 11.85
N LEU A 101 4.60 -0.83 10.89
CA LEU A 101 5.14 -1.80 9.93
C LEU A 101 6.65 -1.94 10.13
N ILE A 102 7.09 -3.17 10.42
CA ILE A 102 8.51 -3.55 10.51
C ILE A 102 8.86 -4.31 9.23
N LEU A 103 9.94 -3.89 8.57
CA LEU A 103 10.39 -4.45 7.29
C LEU A 103 11.69 -5.24 7.48
N PRO A 104 11.83 -6.42 6.84
CA PRO A 104 13.11 -7.12 6.82
C PRO A 104 14.07 -6.46 5.81
N TRP A 105 15.37 -6.67 6.03
CA TRP A 105 16.45 -6.03 5.26
C TRP A 105 16.77 -6.72 3.93
N ASN A 106 16.17 -7.87 3.64
CA ASN A 106 16.58 -8.76 2.54
C ASN A 106 15.98 -8.40 1.16
N VAL A 107 14.89 -7.63 1.09
CA VAL A 107 14.40 -6.97 -0.15
C VAL A 107 13.59 -5.72 0.23
N PRO A 108 14.23 -4.70 0.84
CA PRO A 108 13.53 -3.61 1.53
C PRO A 108 12.53 -2.87 0.64
N ILE A 109 12.87 -2.53 -0.61
CA ILE A 109 11.97 -1.77 -1.49
C ILE A 109 10.72 -2.59 -1.82
N LEU A 110 10.88 -3.87 -2.18
CA LEU A 110 9.74 -4.73 -2.49
C LEU A 110 8.85 -4.97 -1.26
N MET A 111 9.46 -5.11 -0.08
CA MET A 111 8.73 -5.28 1.18
C MET A 111 7.95 -4.03 1.57
N PHE A 112 8.54 -2.86 1.34
CA PHE A 112 7.86 -1.58 1.49
C PHE A 112 6.61 -1.53 0.60
N LEU A 113 6.72 -1.85 -0.70
CA LEU A 113 5.57 -1.85 -1.61
C LEU A 113 4.47 -2.79 -1.12
N ASN A 114 4.83 -4.03 -0.77
CA ASN A 114 3.83 -5.02 -0.34
C ASN A 114 3.14 -4.67 0.97
N LYS A 115 3.83 -4.06 1.93
CA LYS A 115 3.25 -3.77 3.25
C LYS A 115 2.63 -2.38 3.31
N VAL A 116 3.39 -1.36 2.95
CA VAL A 116 3.01 0.05 3.08
C VAL A 116 1.97 0.42 2.03
N CYS A 117 2.20 0.10 0.75
CA CYS A 117 1.24 0.46 -0.29
C CYS A 117 -0.08 -0.29 -0.11
N THR A 118 -0.06 -1.53 0.38
CA THR A 118 -1.28 -2.30 0.68
C THR A 118 -2.04 -1.71 1.86
N ALA A 119 -1.34 -1.26 2.90
CA ALA A 119 -1.96 -0.53 4.01
C ALA A 119 -2.62 0.76 3.51
N LEU A 120 -1.93 1.53 2.66
CA LEU A 120 -2.46 2.76 2.07
C LEU A 120 -3.67 2.49 1.17
N ALA A 121 -3.63 1.45 0.32
CA ALA A 121 -4.75 1.05 -0.52
C ALA A 121 -5.99 0.72 0.33
N ALA A 122 -5.78 0.07 1.48
CA ALA A 122 -6.85 -0.21 2.46
C ALA A 122 -7.37 1.00 3.23
N GLY A 123 -6.80 2.20 3.03
CA GLY A 123 -7.15 3.41 3.78
C GLY A 123 -6.56 3.45 5.19
N LYS A 124 -5.56 2.59 5.49
CA LYS A 124 -4.82 2.60 6.75
C LYS A 124 -3.63 3.57 6.65
N TYR A 125 -3.23 4.15 7.78
CA TYR A 125 -1.98 4.92 7.86
C TYR A 125 -0.88 4.05 8.45
N SER A 126 0.28 3.99 7.81
CA SER A 126 1.44 3.26 8.34
C SER A 126 2.53 4.21 8.82
N GLU A 127 3.06 3.92 10.00
CA GLU A 127 4.34 4.47 10.45
C GLU A 127 5.43 3.43 10.20
N LEU A 128 6.50 3.82 9.51
CA LEU A 128 7.70 3.00 9.41
C LEU A 128 8.47 3.13 10.72
N ALA A 129 8.57 2.02 11.45
CA ALA A 129 9.60 1.86 12.47
C ALA A 129 10.76 1.10 11.79
N LEU A 130 11.88 1.79 11.59
CA LEU A 130 13.14 1.21 11.15
C LEU A 130 13.85 0.56 12.35
#